data_AF-A0A519C9V5-F1
#
_entry.id   AF-A0A519C9V5-F1
#
_cell.length_a   1.000
_cell.length_b   1.000
_cell.length_c   1.000
_cell.angle_alpha   90.00
_cell.angle_beta   90.00
_cell.angle_gamma   90.00
#
_symmetry.space_group_name_H-M   'P 1'
#
loop_
_entity.id
_entity.type
_entity.pdbx_description
1 polymer ?
#
loop_
_entity_poly.entity_id
_entity_poly.type
_entity_poly.pdbx_seq_one_letter_code
_entity_poly.pdbx_strand_id
1 'polypeptide(L)'
;MALAIDSGKISGVLTHVYDDSKDAAITLVSKLKNKPEIVENFHLLSSHSVNIVVEAASQNAVRDAGLSILQNKRDFMIMSVGALLDESIYDILYDACDHFKKTIYLPSGAIAGLDGLKSIKNELESVSITTTKHPRSLKGAKFFETSE
;
A
#
# COMPACT_ATOMS: atom_id res chain seq x y z
N MET A 1 -10.64 1.74 -1.32
CA MET A 1 -10.53 0.84 -2.50
C MET A 1 -11.58 -0.27 -2.49
N ALA A 2 -11.71 -1.06 -1.41
CA ALA A 2 -12.71 -2.16 -1.32
C ALA A 2 -14.14 -1.76 -1.75
N LEU A 3 -14.68 -0.66 -1.22
CA LEU A 3 -16.01 -0.14 -1.61
C LEU A 3 -16.09 0.26 -3.11
N ALA A 4 -14.99 0.72 -3.70
CA ALA A 4 -14.97 1.10 -5.11
C ALA A 4 -14.99 -0.12 -6.04
N ILE A 5 -14.32 -1.22 -5.62
CA ILE A 5 -14.40 -2.51 -6.32
C ILE A 5 -15.81 -3.09 -6.16
N ASP A 6 -16.35 -3.12 -4.93
CA ASP A 6 -17.68 -3.68 -4.64
C ASP A 6 -18.82 -2.94 -5.33
N SER A 7 -18.69 -1.61 -5.52
CA SER A 7 -19.65 -0.81 -6.28
C SER A 7 -19.45 -0.85 -7.79
N GLY A 8 -18.42 -1.53 -8.30
CA GLY A 8 -18.11 -1.63 -9.73
C GLY A 8 -17.45 -0.38 -10.33
N LYS A 9 -17.06 0.61 -9.52
CA LYS A 9 -16.29 1.78 -9.99
C LYS A 9 -14.89 1.39 -10.47
N ILE A 10 -14.33 0.35 -9.89
CA ILE A 10 -13.08 -0.28 -10.30
C ILE A 10 -13.43 -1.70 -10.75
N SER A 11 -13.05 -2.05 -11.99
CA SER A 11 -13.22 -3.41 -12.48
C SER A 11 -12.31 -4.36 -11.69
N GLY A 12 -12.91 -5.38 -11.07
CA GLY A 12 -12.22 -6.36 -10.26
C GLY A 12 -13.15 -7.10 -9.31
N VAL A 13 -12.65 -8.16 -8.69
CA VAL A 13 -13.37 -8.91 -7.66
C VAL A 13 -12.54 -8.91 -6.40
N LEU A 14 -13.09 -8.37 -5.30
CA LEU A 14 -12.49 -8.47 -3.99
C LEU A 14 -12.87 -9.82 -3.38
N THR A 15 -11.88 -10.72 -3.24
CA THR A 15 -12.11 -12.09 -2.78
C THR A 15 -11.71 -12.31 -1.33
N HIS A 16 -10.62 -11.67 -0.87
CA HIS A 16 -10.08 -11.84 0.48
C HIS A 16 -9.72 -10.48 1.07
N VAL A 17 -9.80 -10.37 2.40
CA VAL A 17 -9.34 -9.21 3.17
C VAL A 17 -8.64 -9.66 4.44
N TYR A 18 -7.70 -8.85 4.90
CA TYR A 18 -6.98 -9.02 6.16
C TYR A 18 -6.77 -7.65 6.81
N ASP A 19 -6.82 -7.63 8.13
CA ASP A 19 -6.45 -6.50 8.97
C ASP A 19 -5.96 -7.07 10.31
N ASP A 20 -4.95 -6.46 10.92
CA ASP A 20 -4.47 -6.85 12.26
C ASP A 20 -5.60 -6.73 13.30
N SER A 21 -6.53 -5.79 13.08
CA SER A 21 -7.78 -5.69 13.83
C SER A 21 -8.88 -6.50 13.17
N LYS A 22 -9.20 -7.64 13.79
CA LYS A 22 -10.33 -8.49 13.38
C LYS A 22 -11.65 -7.71 13.31
N ASP A 23 -11.87 -6.81 14.25
CA ASP A 23 -13.07 -5.96 14.27
C ASP A 23 -13.11 -4.98 13.09
N ALA A 24 -11.95 -4.44 12.68
CA ALA A 24 -11.85 -3.59 11.50
C ALA A 24 -12.17 -4.38 10.22
N ALA A 25 -11.65 -5.60 10.08
CA ALA A 25 -11.96 -6.48 8.96
C ALA A 25 -13.46 -6.82 8.89
N ILE A 26 -14.07 -7.23 10.01
CA ILE A 26 -15.51 -7.52 10.10
C ILE A 26 -16.33 -6.26 9.76
N THR A 27 -15.93 -5.11 10.28
CA THR A 27 -16.59 -3.82 10.01
C THR A 27 -16.51 -3.44 8.54
N LEU A 28 -15.38 -3.71 7.87
CA LEU A 28 -15.25 -3.49 6.44
C LEU A 28 -16.18 -4.42 5.66
N VAL A 29 -16.12 -5.72 5.91
CA VAL A 29 -16.91 -6.74 5.19
C VAL A 29 -18.42 -6.57 5.40
N SER A 30 -18.86 -6.10 6.56
CA SER A 30 -20.28 -5.82 6.81
C SER A 30 -20.83 -4.75 5.86
N LYS A 31 -20.00 -3.77 5.45
CA LYS A 31 -20.37 -2.67 4.54
C LYS A 31 -20.36 -3.05 3.06
N LEU A 32 -19.77 -4.18 2.68
CA LEU A 32 -19.66 -4.63 1.28
C LEU A 32 -20.87 -5.47 0.87
N LYS A 33 -21.30 -5.37 -0.39
CA LYS A 33 -22.36 -6.22 -0.96
C LYS A 33 -21.82 -7.63 -1.21
N ASN A 34 -20.68 -7.72 -1.87
CA ASN A 34 -19.92 -8.96 -2.02
C ASN A 34 -19.19 -9.21 -0.70
N LYS A 35 -19.28 -10.41 -0.15
CA LYS A 35 -18.69 -10.78 1.14
C LYS A 35 -17.35 -11.49 0.90
N PRO A 36 -16.21 -10.77 0.83
CA PRO A 36 -14.92 -11.42 0.73
C PRO A 36 -14.62 -12.22 2.00
N GLU A 37 -13.79 -13.23 1.85
CA GLU A 37 -13.28 -14.02 2.96
C GLU A 37 -12.34 -13.17 3.83
N ILE A 38 -12.52 -13.22 5.15
CA ILE A 38 -11.58 -12.63 6.10
C ILE A 38 -10.56 -13.71 6.44
N VAL A 39 -9.31 -13.51 6.04
CA VAL A 39 -8.22 -14.46 6.35
C VAL A 39 -7.58 -14.15 7.71
N GLU A 40 -6.97 -15.15 8.34
CA GLU A 40 -6.43 -15.02 9.70
C GLU A 40 -5.06 -14.33 9.78
N ASN A 41 -4.30 -14.34 8.68
CA ASN A 41 -2.99 -13.69 8.58
C ASN A 41 -2.70 -13.27 7.14
N PHE A 42 -1.75 -12.35 6.96
CA PHE A 42 -1.42 -11.81 5.65
C PHE A 42 -0.84 -12.84 4.68
N HIS A 43 -0.18 -13.92 5.13
CA HIS A 43 0.34 -14.95 4.22
C HIS A 43 -0.79 -15.61 3.44
N LEU A 44 -1.94 -15.82 4.10
CA LEU A 44 -3.13 -16.37 3.50
C LEU A 44 -3.71 -15.48 2.38
N LEU A 45 -3.46 -14.17 2.35
CA LEU A 45 -3.88 -13.34 1.21
C LEU A 45 -3.25 -13.82 -0.11
N SER A 46 -2.00 -14.28 -0.04
CA SER A 46 -1.20 -14.63 -1.21
C SER A 46 -1.19 -16.11 -1.57
N SER A 47 -1.54 -16.99 -0.61
CA SER A 47 -1.69 -18.43 -0.85
C SER A 47 -2.88 -18.77 -1.75
N HIS A 48 -3.93 -17.95 -1.73
CA HIS A 48 -5.09 -18.09 -2.60
C HIS A 48 -4.80 -17.64 -4.03
N SER A 49 -5.61 -18.11 -4.98
CA SER A 49 -5.49 -17.76 -6.39
C SER A 49 -6.00 -16.34 -6.68
N VAL A 50 -5.23 -15.33 -6.26
CA VAL A 50 -5.47 -13.92 -6.59
C VAL A 50 -4.51 -13.46 -7.69
N ASN A 51 -4.87 -12.40 -8.42
CA ASN A 51 -3.98 -11.80 -9.42
C ASN A 51 -3.04 -10.79 -8.78
N ILE A 52 -3.59 -9.96 -7.88
CA ILE A 52 -2.88 -8.86 -7.22
C ILE A 52 -3.32 -8.77 -5.75
N VAL A 53 -2.37 -8.46 -4.88
CA VAL A 53 -2.63 -8.06 -3.49
C VAL A 53 -2.43 -6.55 -3.39
N VAL A 54 -3.30 -5.86 -2.65
CA VAL A 54 -3.22 -4.41 -2.45
C VAL A 54 -3.04 -4.14 -0.96
N GLU A 55 -1.89 -3.58 -0.59
CA GLU A 55 -1.63 -3.10 0.77
C GLU A 55 -2.19 -1.69 0.92
N ALA A 56 -2.99 -1.49 1.97
CA ALA A 56 -3.55 -0.20 2.37
C ALA A 56 -3.68 -0.10 3.90
N ALA A 57 -2.70 -0.64 4.62
CA ALA A 57 -2.70 -0.82 6.06
C ALA A 57 -1.59 0.00 6.73
N SER A 58 -0.33 -0.40 6.57
CA SER A 58 0.81 0.28 7.19
C SER A 58 2.12 -0.07 6.49
N GLN A 59 3.17 0.71 6.77
CA GLN A 59 4.51 0.38 6.31
C GLN A 59 5.01 -0.97 6.86
N ASN A 60 4.58 -1.36 8.07
CA ASN A 60 4.95 -2.65 8.65
C ASN A 60 4.31 -3.80 7.87
N ALA A 61 3.05 -3.65 7.44
CA ALA A 61 2.39 -4.66 6.61
C ALA A 61 3.13 -4.92 5.29
N VAL A 62 3.78 -3.90 4.71
CA VAL A 62 4.65 -4.06 3.53
C VAL A 62 5.88 -4.92 3.87
N ARG A 63 6.53 -4.65 5.01
CA ARG A 63 7.72 -5.41 5.46
C ARG A 63 7.38 -6.86 5.75
N ASP A 64 6.26 -7.10 6.43
CA ASP A 64 5.84 -8.43 6.86
C ASP A 64 5.34 -9.27 5.67
N ALA A 65 4.54 -8.69 4.78
CA ALA A 65 3.86 -9.43 3.72
C ALA A 65 4.54 -9.39 2.35
N GLY A 66 5.31 -8.34 2.04
CA GLY A 66 5.71 -8.03 0.67
C GLY A 66 6.48 -9.16 -0.02
N LEU A 67 7.47 -9.74 0.65
CA LEU A 67 8.24 -10.86 0.10
C LEU A 67 7.37 -12.10 -0.11
N SER A 68 6.51 -12.44 0.86
CA SER A 68 5.62 -13.60 0.77
C SER A 68 4.64 -13.49 -0.40
N ILE A 69 4.15 -12.28 -0.70
CA ILE A 69 3.23 -12.03 -1.81
C ILE A 69 3.92 -12.33 -3.15
N LEU A 70 5.16 -11.85 -3.33
CA LEU A 70 5.95 -12.08 -4.54
C LEU A 70 6.38 -13.54 -4.68
N GLN A 71 6.79 -14.19 -3.59
CA GLN A 71 7.11 -15.63 -3.54
C GLN A 71 5.94 -16.50 -4.00
N ASN A 72 4.72 -16.12 -3.61
CA ASN A 72 3.49 -16.77 -4.07
C ASN A 72 3.06 -16.35 -5.50
N LYS A 73 3.94 -15.68 -6.24
CA LYS A 73 3.77 -15.30 -7.65
C LYS A 73 2.55 -14.40 -7.87
N ARG A 74 2.26 -13.52 -6.91
CA ARG A 74 1.20 -12.50 -6.99
C ARG A 74 1.81 -11.13 -7.29
N ASP A 75 1.11 -10.33 -8.07
CA ASP A 75 1.47 -8.91 -8.19
C ASP A 75 1.12 -8.19 -6.88
N PHE A 76 1.81 -7.09 -6.61
CA PHE A 76 1.65 -6.37 -5.34
C PHE A 76 1.49 -4.87 -5.57
N MET A 77 0.51 -4.24 -4.94
CA MET A 77 0.36 -2.79 -4.93
C MET A 77 0.61 -2.27 -3.52
N ILE A 78 1.54 -1.32 -3.37
CA ILE A 78 1.92 -0.74 -2.08
C ILE A 78 1.37 0.68 -2.00
N MET A 79 0.45 0.94 -1.08
CA MET A 79 -0.01 2.30 -0.79
C MET A 79 0.93 2.99 0.21
N SER A 80 1.48 2.23 1.16
CA SER A 80 2.39 2.72 2.20
C SER A 80 3.84 2.78 1.71
N VAL A 81 4.10 3.51 0.62
CA VAL A 81 5.40 3.54 -0.09
C VAL A 81 6.59 3.95 0.77
N GLY A 82 6.35 4.62 1.91
CA GLY A 82 7.40 4.96 2.87
C GLY A 82 8.13 3.75 3.48
N ALA A 83 7.57 2.54 3.36
CA ALA A 83 8.28 1.31 3.72
C ALA A 83 9.56 1.11 2.90
N LEU A 84 9.59 1.60 1.66
CA LEU A 84 10.72 1.49 0.73
C LEU A 84 11.86 2.48 1.01
N LEU A 85 11.73 3.34 2.02
CA LEU A 85 12.85 4.17 2.49
C LEU A 85 13.91 3.35 3.24
N ASP A 86 13.54 2.16 3.69
CA ASP A 86 14.47 1.17 4.23
C ASP A 86 15.13 0.43 3.06
N GLU A 87 16.41 0.70 2.82
CA GLU A 87 17.18 0.11 1.71
C GLU A 87 17.14 -1.42 1.74
N SER A 88 17.16 -2.04 2.93
CA SER A 88 17.13 -3.50 3.05
C SER A 88 15.81 -4.08 2.53
N ILE A 89 14.69 -3.41 2.82
CA ILE A 89 13.36 -3.79 2.34
C ILE A 89 13.24 -3.54 0.84
N TYR A 90 13.76 -2.41 0.37
CA TYR A 90 13.77 -2.08 -1.05
C TYR A 90 14.52 -3.15 -1.86
N ASP A 91 15.74 -3.49 -1.47
CA ASP A 91 16.57 -4.47 -2.19
C ASP A 91 15.92 -5.86 -2.21
N ILE A 92 15.42 -6.33 -1.06
CA ILE A 92 14.71 -7.62 -0.96
C ILE A 92 13.52 -7.68 -1.92
N LEU A 93 12.71 -6.62 -1.96
CA LEU A 93 11.52 -6.60 -2.81
C LEU A 93 11.88 -6.43 -4.29
N TYR A 94 12.93 -5.67 -4.60
CA TYR A 94 13.45 -5.49 -5.95
C TYR A 94 13.95 -6.82 -6.52
N ASP A 95 14.80 -7.53 -5.78
CA ASP A 95 15.33 -8.84 -6.17
C ASP A 95 14.21 -9.88 -6.32
N ALA A 96 13.22 -9.84 -5.41
CA ALA A 96 12.06 -10.72 -5.51
C ALA A 96 11.22 -10.44 -6.77
N CYS A 97 11.07 -9.18 -7.18
CA CYS A 97 10.38 -8.86 -8.43
C CYS A 97 11.10 -9.46 -9.65
N ASP A 98 12.43 -9.34 -9.71
CA ASP A 98 13.20 -9.92 -10.80
C ASP A 98 13.17 -11.45 -10.77
N HIS A 99 13.34 -12.07 -9.59
CA HIS A 99 13.39 -13.52 -9.46
C HIS A 99 12.03 -14.18 -9.77
N PHE A 100 10.93 -13.67 -9.20
CA PHE A 100 9.60 -14.26 -9.36
C PHE A 100 8.85 -13.77 -10.61
N LYS A 101 9.44 -12.82 -11.35
CA LYS A 101 8.82 -12.16 -12.52
C LYS A 101 7.44 -11.59 -12.18
N LYS A 102 7.41 -10.80 -11.11
CA LYS A 102 6.22 -10.11 -10.60
C LYS A 102 6.44 -8.61 -10.53
N THR A 103 5.34 -7.87 -10.47
CA THR A 103 5.39 -6.42 -10.50
C THR A 103 4.86 -5.84 -9.19
N ILE A 104 5.64 -4.91 -8.63
CA ILE A 104 5.18 -3.99 -7.60
C ILE A 104 4.65 -2.71 -8.28
N TYR A 105 3.42 -2.34 -7.95
CA TYR A 105 2.78 -1.11 -8.38
C TYR A 105 2.80 -0.07 -7.26
N LEU A 106 3.37 1.09 -7.57
CA LEU A 106 3.36 2.27 -6.70
C LEU A 106 2.35 3.29 -7.25
N PRO A 107 1.18 3.46 -6.62
CA PRO A 107 0.19 4.43 -7.04
C PRO A 107 0.70 5.85 -6.75
N SER A 108 0.19 6.86 -7.49
CA SER A 108 0.55 8.26 -7.25
C SER A 108 0.10 8.77 -5.87
N GLY A 109 -0.88 8.10 -5.24
CA GLY A 109 -1.37 8.45 -3.92
C GLY A 109 -1.98 9.84 -3.89
N ALA A 110 -1.54 10.66 -2.92
CA ALA A 110 -2.08 12.00 -2.68
C ALA A 110 -1.44 13.12 -3.54
N ILE A 111 -0.57 12.77 -4.49
CA ILE A 111 0.11 13.72 -5.38
C ILE A 111 -0.25 13.48 -6.86
N ALA A 112 0.05 14.46 -7.70
CA ALA A 112 -0.12 14.43 -9.16
C ALA A 112 1.18 14.82 -9.87
N GLY A 113 1.26 14.57 -11.19
CA GLY A 113 2.43 14.94 -12.01
C GLY A 113 3.61 13.96 -11.96
N LEU A 114 3.42 12.78 -11.36
CA LEU A 114 4.47 11.75 -11.27
C LEU A 114 4.84 11.17 -12.65
N ASP A 115 3.92 11.20 -13.61
CA ASP A 115 4.14 10.87 -15.01
C ASP A 115 5.12 11.83 -15.69
N GLY A 116 4.96 13.14 -15.46
CA GLY A 116 5.91 14.17 -15.90
C GLY A 116 7.29 13.93 -15.29
N LEU A 117 7.36 13.74 -13.96
CA LEU A 117 8.62 13.45 -13.27
C LEU A 117 9.29 12.18 -13.79
N LYS A 118 8.53 11.10 -14.03
CA LYS A 118 9.07 9.86 -14.61
C LYS A 118 9.65 10.07 -16.01
N SER A 119 9.06 10.95 -16.82
CA SER A 119 9.47 11.21 -18.20
C SER A 119 10.81 11.94 -18.29
N ILE A 120 11.10 12.82 -17.33
CA ILE A 120 12.35 13.61 -17.27
C ILE A 120 13.30 13.16 -16.15
N LYS A 121 13.10 11.96 -15.58
CA LYS A 121 13.79 11.52 -14.36
C LYS A 121 15.32 11.60 -14.40
N ASN A 122 15.91 11.47 -15.59
CA ASN A 122 17.36 11.49 -15.79
C ASN A 122 17.91 12.93 -15.92
N GLU A 123 17.04 13.92 -16.12
CA GLU A 123 17.38 15.34 -16.28
C GLU A 123 17.07 16.16 -15.01
N LEU A 124 16.53 15.53 -13.96
CA LEU A 124 16.16 16.19 -12.72
C LEU A 124 17.38 16.46 -11.85
N GLU A 125 17.67 17.73 -11.57
CA GLU A 125 18.69 18.12 -10.59
C GLU A 125 18.16 18.11 -9.15
N SER A 126 16.90 18.52 -8.94
CA SER A 126 16.26 18.53 -7.62
C SER A 126 14.74 18.46 -7.72
N VAL A 127 14.11 17.90 -6.67
CA VAL A 127 12.64 17.87 -6.50
C VAL A 127 12.33 18.32 -5.08
N SER A 128 11.36 19.23 -4.93
CA SER A 128 10.89 19.70 -3.63
C SER A 128 9.38 19.49 -3.50
N ILE A 129 8.95 19.01 -2.33
CA ILE A 129 7.54 18.86 -1.97
C ILE A 129 7.23 19.73 -0.75
N THR A 130 6.34 20.69 -0.94
CA THR A 130 5.89 21.57 0.14
C THR A 130 4.50 21.14 0.61
N THR A 131 4.37 20.80 1.90
CA THR A 131 3.08 20.49 2.52
C THR A 131 2.70 21.57 3.51
N THR A 132 1.59 22.26 3.26
CA THR A 132 1.04 23.27 4.18
C THR A 132 -0.05 22.63 5.05
N LYS A 133 0.12 22.68 6.38
CA LYS A 133 -0.86 22.17 7.35
C LYS A 133 -1.39 23.30 8.21
N HIS A 134 -2.67 23.25 8.55
CA HIS A 134 -3.23 24.14 9.55
C HIS A 134 -2.52 23.91 10.91
N PRO A 135 -2.16 24.95 11.70
CA PRO A 135 -1.43 24.76 12.96
C PRO A 135 -2.07 23.76 13.92
N ARG A 136 -3.41 23.73 13.98
CA ARG A 136 -4.17 22.74 14.77
C ARG A 136 -3.83 21.28 14.42
N SER A 137 -3.50 20.97 13.17
CA SER A 137 -3.11 19.63 12.73
C SER A 137 -1.68 19.24 13.16
N LEU A 138 -0.90 20.19 13.69
CA LEU A 138 0.46 19.98 14.20
C LEU A 138 0.49 19.93 15.74
N LYS A 139 -0.64 20.16 16.41
CA LYS A 139 -0.76 20.08 17.87
C LYS A 139 -0.41 18.66 18.34
N GLY A 140 0.55 18.54 19.27
CA GLY A 140 1.03 17.24 19.78
C GLY A 140 2.08 16.55 18.91
N ALA A 141 2.55 17.19 17.83
CA ALA A 141 3.77 16.72 17.18
C ALA A 141 4.99 17.14 18.02
N LYS A 142 5.96 16.23 18.18
CA LYS A 142 7.15 16.40 19.06
C LYS A 142 7.88 17.74 18.94
N PHE A 143 7.84 18.37 17.76
CA PHE A 143 8.49 19.67 17.52
C PHE A 143 7.67 20.88 18.02
N PHE A 144 6.35 20.77 18.08
CA PHE A 144 5.43 21.86 18.44
C PHE A 144 4.88 21.77 19.88
N GLU A 145 5.23 20.71 20.63
CA GLU A 145 4.90 20.60 22.06
C GLU A 145 5.69 21.59 22.93
N THR A 146 6.80 22.13 22.42
CA THR A 146 7.71 23.05 23.13
C THR A 146 7.49 24.53 22.79
N SER A 147 6.44 24.89 22.06
CA SER A 147 6.12 26.29 21.74
C SER A 147 5.02 26.79 22.69
N GLU A 148 5.40 27.60 23.68
CA GLU A 148 4.46 28.39 24.50
C GLU A 148 3.66 29.39 23.66
#